data_AF-A0AAW6SWP4-F1
#
_entry.id   AF-A0AAW6SWP4-F1
#
_cell.length_a   1.000
_cell.length_b   1.000
_cell.length_c   1.000
_cell.angle_alpha   90.00
_cell.angle_beta   90.00
_cell.angle_gamma   90.00
#
_symmetry.space_group_name_H-M   'P 1'
#
loop_
_entity.id
_entity.type
_entity.pdbx_description
1 polymer ?
#
loop_
_entity_poly.entity_id
_entity_poly.type
_entity_poly.pdbx_seq_one_letter_code
_entity_poly.pdbx_strand_id
1 'polypeptide(L)'
;MASRKSIWSTVLSIAGIVLLISSYSIADDPTDPTSYEKMIIKLFFFSFIFSMIASIYMGILAIRANEKGILKYSPFFVVIIFIFCIALQPILMAFFGFGG
;
A
#
# COMPACT_ATOMS: atom_id res chain seq x y z
N MET A 1 -24.67 7.75 5.32
CA MET A 1 -24.03 8.50 4.23
C MET A 1 -22.54 8.53 4.52
N ALA A 2 -21.70 7.96 3.68
CA ALA A 2 -20.25 8.00 3.90
C ALA A 2 -19.76 9.45 3.80
N SER A 3 -18.94 9.90 4.75
CA SER A 3 -18.43 11.27 4.71
C SER A 3 -17.42 11.43 3.57
N ARG A 4 -17.28 12.68 3.10
CA ARG A 4 -16.28 13.04 2.08
C ARG A 4 -14.88 12.58 2.49
N LYS A 5 -14.53 12.63 3.78
CA LYS A 5 -13.21 12.21 4.32
C LYS A 5 -12.99 10.71 4.22
N SER A 6 -14.02 9.91 4.53
CA SER A 6 -13.95 8.45 4.44
C SER A 6 -13.83 7.96 2.98
N ILE A 7 -14.46 8.66 2.04
CA ILE A 7 -14.30 8.41 0.60
C ILE A 7 -12.85 8.72 0.17
N TRP A 8 -12.31 9.89 0.54
CA TRP A 8 -10.93 10.27 0.22
C TRP A 8 -9.90 9.30 0.78
N SER A 9 -10.12 8.80 1.99
CA SER A 9 -9.26 7.80 2.62
C SER A 9 -9.23 6.47 1.84
N THR A 10 -10.39 6.03 1.34
CA THR A 10 -10.51 4.83 0.50
C THR A 10 -9.88 5.04 -0.88
N VAL A 11 -10.10 6.20 -1.50
CA VAL A 11 -9.49 6.56 -2.79
C VAL A 11 -7.97 6.60 -2.69
N LEU A 12 -7.41 7.19 -1.62
CA LEU A 12 -5.96 7.21 -1.38
C LEU A 12 -5.39 5.80 -1.22
N SER A 13 -6.14 4.92 -0.56
CA SER A 13 -5.73 3.53 -0.34
C SER A 13 -5.68 2.75 -1.65
N ILE A 14 -6.73 2.87 -2.49
CA ILE A 14 -6.76 2.27 -3.83
C ILE A 14 -5.66 2.85 -4.72
N ALA A 15 -5.48 4.17 -4.72
CA ALA A 15 -4.42 4.83 -5.47
C ALA A 15 -3.03 4.36 -5.03
N GLY A 16 -2.83 4.12 -3.72
CA GLY A 16 -1.61 3.51 -3.19
C GLY A 16 -1.37 2.11 -3.78
N ILE A 17 -2.38 1.24 -3.80
CA ILE A 17 -2.26 -0.10 -4.40
C ILE A 17 -1.89 -0.01 -5.88
N VAL A 18 -2.51 0.91 -6.63
CA VAL A 18 -2.20 1.11 -8.05
C VAL A 18 -0.75 1.58 -8.23
N LEU A 19 -0.28 2.53 -7.42
CA LEU A 19 1.12 2.98 -7.45
C LEU A 19 2.11 1.85 -7.16
N LEU A 20 1.76 0.94 -6.23
CA LEU A 20 2.56 -0.24 -5.93
C LEU A 20 2.65 -1.19 -7.14
N ILE A 21 1.51 -1.52 -7.76
CA ILE A 21 1.48 -2.39 -8.95
C ILE A 21 2.28 -1.76 -10.08
N SER A 22 2.09 -0.48 -10.34
CA SER A 22 2.86 0.26 -11.35
C SER A 22 4.36 0.22 -11.06
N SER A 23 4.77 0.30 -9.79
CA SER A 23 6.19 0.18 -9.42
C SER A 23 6.78 -1.18 -9.82
N TYR A 24 6.02 -2.27 -9.72
CA TYR A 24 6.49 -3.60 -10.11
C TYR A 24 6.44 -3.82 -11.63
N SER A 25 5.58 -3.10 -12.36
CA SER A 25 5.50 -3.15 -13.83
C SER A 25 6.55 -2.30 -14.56
N ILE A 26 7.32 -1.47 -13.87
CA ILE A 26 8.29 -0.55 -14.50
C ILE A 26 9.61 -1.25 -14.85
N ALA A 27 9.95 -2.36 -14.20
CA ALA A 27 11.12 -3.14 -14.58
C ALA A 27 10.71 -4.24 -15.57
N ASP A 28 11.13 -4.09 -16.83
CA ASP A 28 10.96 -5.14 -17.86
C ASP A 28 11.80 -6.39 -17.52
N ASP A 29 12.96 -6.22 -16.87
CA ASP A 29 13.78 -7.31 -16.31
C ASP A 29 14.02 -7.08 -14.81
N PRO A 30 13.40 -7.87 -13.90
CA PRO A 30 13.53 -7.69 -12.46
C PRO A 30 14.92 -8.07 -11.91
N THR A 31 15.76 -8.71 -12.72
CA THR A 31 17.07 -9.24 -12.33
C THR A 31 18.23 -8.27 -12.58
N ASP A 32 18.11 -7.35 -13.54
CA ASP A 32 19.11 -6.28 -13.74
C ASP A 32 18.48 -4.92 -14.13
N PRO A 33 17.76 -4.28 -13.19
CA PRO A 33 17.16 -2.99 -13.48
C PRO A 33 18.24 -1.89 -13.60
N THR A 34 18.11 -1.06 -14.64
CA THR A 34 18.97 0.11 -14.86
C THR A 34 18.90 1.08 -13.67
N SER A 35 19.94 1.89 -13.48
CA SER A 35 19.96 2.88 -12.37
C SER A 35 18.74 3.82 -12.37
N TYR A 36 18.16 4.08 -13.53
CA TYR A 36 16.95 4.88 -13.69
C TYR A 36 15.69 4.17 -13.18
N GLU A 37 15.49 2.90 -13.54
CA GLU A 37 14.36 2.07 -13.08
C GLU A 37 14.39 1.90 -11.55
N LYS A 38 15.58 1.65 -10.97
CA LYS A 38 15.77 1.57 -9.52
C LYS A 38 15.35 2.86 -8.80
N MET A 39 15.61 4.02 -9.42
CA MET A 39 15.22 5.31 -8.86
C MET A 39 13.71 5.51 -8.90
N ILE A 40 13.05 5.15 -10.01
CA ILE A 40 11.60 5.24 -10.16
C ILE A 40 10.89 4.29 -9.19
N ILE A 41 11.33 3.04 -9.09
CA ILE A 41 10.77 2.05 -8.15
C ILE A 41 10.81 2.60 -6.72
N LYS A 42 11.95 3.15 -6.30
CA LYS A 42 12.09 3.76 -4.97
C LYS A 42 11.13 4.94 -4.80
N LEU A 43 11.01 5.82 -5.79
CA LEU A 43 10.12 6.97 -5.74
C LEU A 43 8.66 6.53 -5.54
N PHE A 44 8.18 5.61 -6.38
CA PHE A 44 6.81 5.08 -6.30
C PHE A 44 6.56 4.34 -4.98
N PHE A 45 7.53 3.58 -4.50
CA PHE A 45 7.44 2.87 -3.22
C PHE A 45 7.34 3.84 -2.02
N PHE A 46 8.16 4.89 -1.98
CA PHE A 46 8.06 5.90 -0.92
C PHE A 46 6.78 6.74 -1.03
N SER A 47 6.34 7.08 -2.24
CA SER A 47 5.04 7.74 -2.46
C SER A 47 3.87 6.87 -1.99
N PHE A 48 3.95 5.56 -2.21
CA PHE A 48 2.99 4.59 -1.68
C PHE A 48 2.97 4.61 -0.14
N ILE A 49 4.13 4.58 0.54
CA ILE A 49 4.21 4.65 2.01
C ILE A 49 3.54 5.93 2.52
N PHE A 50 3.85 7.09 1.92
CA PHE A 50 3.21 8.36 2.28
C PHE A 50 1.70 8.34 2.08
N SER A 51 1.22 7.79 0.96
CA SER A 51 -0.22 7.64 0.69
C SER A 51 -0.91 6.76 1.74
N MET A 52 -0.26 5.66 2.15
CA MET A 52 -0.79 4.76 3.18
C MET A 52 -0.86 5.44 4.54
N ILE A 53 0.19 6.15 4.96
CA ILE A 53 0.19 6.91 6.22
C ILE A 53 -0.92 7.98 6.21
N ALA A 54 -1.05 8.72 5.11
CA ALA A 54 -2.10 9.73 4.95
C ALA A 54 -3.51 9.11 4.97
N SER A 55 -3.69 7.93 4.36
CA SER A 55 -4.95 7.19 4.37
C SER A 55 -5.35 6.74 5.79
N ILE A 56 -4.39 6.21 6.57
CA ILE A 56 -4.60 5.85 7.99
C ILE A 56 -4.96 7.09 8.80
N TYR A 57 -4.23 8.19 8.64
CA TYR A 57 -4.49 9.42 9.37
C TYR A 57 -5.91 9.96 9.11
N MET A 58 -6.34 9.95 7.84
CA MET A 58 -7.71 10.30 7.47
C MET A 58 -8.74 9.31 8.05
N GLY A 59 -8.43 8.01 8.09
CA GLY A 59 -9.26 6.98 8.73
C GLY A 59 -9.43 7.23 10.24
N ILE A 60 -8.34 7.54 10.95
CA ILE A 60 -8.37 7.89 12.39
C ILE A 60 -9.20 9.15 12.62
N LEU A 61 -9.04 10.19 11.78
CA LEU A 61 -9.84 11.41 11.88
C LEU A 61 -11.34 11.14 11.65
N ALA A 62 -11.69 10.26 10.72
CA ALA A 62 -13.09 9.84 10.48
C ALA A 62 -13.67 9.07 11.68
N ILE A 63 -12.87 8.22 12.34
CA ILE A 63 -13.27 7.52 13.57
C ILE A 63 -13.48 8.53 14.73
N ARG A 64 -12.53 9.46 14.93
CA ARG A 64 -12.65 10.51 15.96
C ARG A 64 -13.85 11.43 15.74
N ALA A 65 -14.23 11.67 14.49
CA ALA A 65 -15.42 12.44 14.14
C ALA A 65 -16.75 11.67 14.35
N ASN A 66 -16.73 10.46 14.92
CA ASN A 66 -17.91 9.61 15.16
C ASN A 66 -18.74 9.35 13.88
N GLU A 67 -18.09 9.29 12.72
CA GLU A 67 -18.79 9.08 11.47
C GLU A 67 -19.41 7.67 11.41
N LYS A 68 -20.68 7.60 11.01
CA LYS A 68 -21.42 6.35 10.84
C LYS A 68 -21.05 5.70 9.50
N GLY A 69 -20.47 4.52 9.52
CA GLY A 69 -20.17 3.72 8.32
C GLY A 69 -18.94 2.83 8.47
N ILE A 70 -18.90 1.73 7.71
CA ILE A 70 -17.83 0.73 7.72
C ILE A 70 -16.57 1.25 6.99
N LEU A 71 -16.71 2.19 6.05
CA LEU A 71 -15.62 2.73 5.24
C LEU A 71 -14.49 3.42 6.04
N LYS A 72 -14.72 3.77 7.31
CA LYS A 72 -13.65 4.31 8.18
C LYS A 72 -12.59 3.27 8.57
N TYR A 73 -12.90 1.98 8.43
CA TYR A 73 -11.99 0.87 8.75
C TYR A 73 -11.28 0.32 7.52
N SER A 74 -11.69 0.69 6.30
CA SER A 74 -11.07 0.22 5.05
C SER A 74 -9.55 0.47 5.00
N PRO A 75 -8.98 1.60 5.50
CA PRO A 75 -7.54 1.85 5.42
C PRO A 75 -6.75 0.88 6.28
N PHE A 76 -7.27 0.57 7.47
CA PHE A 76 -6.64 -0.39 8.38
C PHE A 76 -6.62 -1.78 7.78
N PHE A 77 -7.69 -2.19 7.11
CA PHE A 77 -7.79 -3.48 6.46
C PHE A 77 -6.74 -3.62 5.34
N VAL A 78 -6.56 -2.57 4.53
CA VAL A 78 -5.55 -2.56 3.46
C VAL A 78 -4.14 -2.59 4.02
N VAL A 79 -3.86 -1.91 5.13
CA VAL A 79 -2.54 -1.95 5.78
C VAL A 79 -2.24 -3.34 6.34
N ILE A 80 -3.22 -3.98 6.98
CA ILE A 80 -3.06 -5.35 7.50
C ILE A 80 -2.78 -6.32 6.36
N ILE A 81 -3.55 -6.25 5.27
CA ILE A 81 -3.32 -7.07 4.06
C ILE A 81 -1.92 -6.81 3.50
N PHE A 82 -1.49 -5.55 3.44
CA PHE A 82 -0.19 -5.19 2.90
C PHE A 82 0.97 -5.74 3.74
N ILE A 83 0.90 -5.61 5.07
CA ILE A 83 1.89 -6.21 6.00
C ILE A 83 1.90 -7.73 5.82
N PHE A 84 0.72 -8.34 5.68
CA PHE A 84 0.61 -9.77 5.44
C PHE A 84 1.28 -10.19 4.13
N CYS A 85 1.05 -9.46 3.02
CA CYS A 85 1.70 -9.72 1.73
C CYS A 85 3.24 -9.60 1.80
N ILE A 86 3.77 -8.57 2.47
CA ILE A 86 5.22 -8.43 2.66
C ILE A 86 5.77 -9.56 3.52
N ALA A 87 5.12 -9.88 4.64
CA ALA A 87 5.56 -10.94 5.54
C ALA A 87 5.44 -12.34 4.90
N LEU A 88 4.50 -12.52 3.97
CA LEU A 88 4.34 -13.76 3.23
C LEU A 88 5.56 -14.06 2.35
N GLN A 89 6.20 -13.07 1.72
CA GLN A 89 7.35 -13.29 0.84
C GLN A 89 8.52 -14.04 1.50
N PRO A 90 9.10 -13.59 2.63
CA PRO A 90 10.19 -14.31 3.29
C PRO A 90 9.74 -15.64 3.88
N ILE A 91 8.48 -15.75 4.33
CA ILE A 91 7.90 -17.01 4.83
C ILE A 91 7.83 -18.03 3.69
N LEU A 92 7.35 -17.64 2.51
CA LEU A 92 7.30 -18.48 1.32
C LEU A 92 8.71 -18.84 0.85
N MET A 93 9.66 -17.89 0.83
CA MET A 93 11.06 -18.20 0.52
C MET A 93 11.65 -19.23 1.49
N ALA A 94 11.34 -19.13 2.79
CA ALA A 94 11.79 -20.07 3.80
C ALA A 94 11.15 -21.47 3.65
N PHE A 95 9.87 -21.55 3.28
CA PHE A 95 9.17 -22.83 3.08
C PHE A 95 9.47 -23.50 1.74
N PHE A 96 9.67 -22.72 0.66
CA PHE A 96 9.94 -23.24 -0.68
C PHE A 96 11.45 -23.33 -1.01
N GLY A 97 12.33 -23.00 -0.06
CA GLY A 97 13.78 -23.22 -0.19
C GLY A 97 14.51 -22.24 -1.11
N PHE A 98 13.95 -21.05 -1.37
CA PHE A 98 14.63 -19.96 -2.08
C PHE A 98 15.53 -19.16 -1.12
N GLY A 99 16.37 -19.88 -0.37
CA GLY A 99 17.23 -19.31 0.68
C GLY A 99 18.51 -20.13 0.82
N GLY A 100 19.36 -20.06 -0.20
CA GLY A 100 20.73 -20.58 -0.26
C GLY A 100 21.49 -19.84 -1.35
#